data_AF-A0A4S2RR43-F1
#
_entry.id   AF-A0A4S2RR43-F1
#
_cell.length_a   1.000
_cell.length_b   1.000
_cell.length_c   1.000
_cell.angle_alpha   90.00
_cell.angle_beta   90.00
_cell.angle_gamma   90.00
#
_symmetry.space_group_name_H-M   'P 1'
#
loop_
_entity.id
_entity.type
_entity.pdbx_description
1 polymer ?
#
loop_
_entity_poly.entity_id
_entity_poly.type
_entity_poly.pdbx_seq_one_letter_code
_entity_poly.pdbx_strand_id
1 'polypeptide(L)'
;MKITACDLDEQTPAKTYTIAIEGDVPVDLDLCETHAAPIEELIRQVKVAGGVIQEKGEPRPVAPKRGAARRVAAKKAAPAKRAASRARRAPKITTLEEIEAQKRARG
;
A
#
# COMPACT_ATOMS: atom_id res chain seq x y z
N MET A 1 -22.81 -15.17 -0.68
CA MET A 1 -21.47 -15.22 -1.29
C MET A 1 -21.25 -13.88 -1.98
N LYS A 2 -20.10 -13.22 -1.78
CA LYS A 2 -19.77 -11.99 -2.51
C LYS A 2 -19.04 -12.42 -3.77
N ILE A 3 -19.56 -12.03 -4.93
CA ILE A 3 -18.94 -12.31 -6.22
C ILE A 3 -18.09 -11.08 -6.55
N THR A 4 -16.80 -11.30 -6.77
CA THR A 4 -15.85 -10.24 -7.15
C THR A 4 -15.74 -10.19 -8.67
N ALA A 5 -15.79 -8.98 -9.22
CA ALA A 5 -15.63 -8.73 -10.65
C ALA A 5 -14.16 -8.44 -10.97
N CYS A 6 -13.75 -8.71 -12.20
CA CYS A 6 -12.42 -8.40 -12.66
C CYS A 6 -12.24 -6.90 -12.88
N ASP A 7 -11.09 -6.35 -12.49
CA ASP A 7 -10.77 -4.93 -12.65
C ASP A 7 -10.57 -4.50 -14.12
N LEU A 8 -10.41 -5.45 -15.04
CA LEU A 8 -10.13 -5.17 -16.46
C LEU A 8 -11.37 -5.21 -17.34
N ASP A 9 -12.24 -6.20 -17.12
CA ASP A 9 -13.40 -6.49 -17.99
C ASP A 9 -14.71 -6.72 -17.22
N GLU A 10 -14.72 -6.49 -15.90
CA GLU A 10 -15.86 -6.67 -15.00
C GLU A 10 -16.45 -8.10 -14.98
N GLN A 11 -15.75 -9.09 -15.56
CA GLN A 11 -16.22 -10.48 -15.58
C GLN A 11 -16.14 -11.11 -14.19
N THR A 12 -17.04 -12.06 -13.93
CA THR A 12 -17.13 -12.79 -12.67
C THR A 12 -17.09 -14.30 -12.92
N PRO A 13 -16.50 -15.12 -12.02
CA PRO A 13 -15.81 -14.73 -10.79
C PRO A 13 -14.34 -14.33 -11.03
N ALA A 14 -13.86 -13.34 -10.29
CA ALA A 14 -12.46 -12.95 -10.23
C ALA A 14 -11.76 -13.47 -8.96
N LYS A 15 -10.43 -13.63 -9.05
CA LYS A 15 -9.53 -13.93 -7.91
C LYS A 15 -8.67 -12.70 -7.61
N THR A 16 -8.42 -12.45 -6.33
CA THR A 16 -7.55 -11.35 -5.88
C THR A 16 -6.08 -11.77 -5.91
N TYR A 17 -5.24 -10.97 -6.57
CA TYR A 17 -3.79 -11.11 -6.63
C TYR A 17 -3.12 -9.89 -6.01
N THR A 18 -2.13 -10.10 -5.15
CA THR A 18 -1.24 -9.04 -4.69
C THR A 18 0.07 -9.13 -5.48
N ILE A 19 0.36 -8.10 -6.28
CA ILE A 19 1.58 -8.03 -7.10
C ILE A 19 2.54 -7.05 -6.43
N ALA A 20 3.73 -7.54 -6.09
CA ALA A 20 4.81 -6.73 -5.53
C ALA A 20 5.98 -6.69 -6.51
N ILE A 21 6.41 -5.49 -6.88
CA ILE A 21 7.60 -5.24 -7.69
C ILE A 21 8.64 -4.56 -6.79
N GLU A 22 9.90 -4.98 -6.89
CA GLU A 22 10.97 -4.40 -6.07
C GLU A 22 11.10 -2.90 -6.33
N GLY A 23 10.99 -2.09 -5.28
CA GLY A 23 11.04 -0.63 -5.37
C GLY A 23 9.67 0.06 -5.49
N ASP A 24 8.60 -0.70 -5.73
CA ASP A 24 7.25 -0.17 -5.90
C ASP A 24 6.30 -0.55 -4.74
N VAL A 25 5.17 0.15 -4.67
CA VAL A 25 4.09 -0.18 -3.73
C VAL A 25 3.33 -1.39 -4.28
N PRO A 26 3.07 -2.42 -3.46
CA PRO A 26 2.28 -3.56 -3.90
C PRO A 26 0.86 -3.13 -4.29
N VAL A 27 0.33 -3.74 -5.34
CA VAL A 27 -1.02 -3.50 -5.83
C VAL A 27 -1.86 -4.77 -5.70
N ASP A 28 -3.10 -4.60 -5.26
CA ASP A 28 -4.10 -5.66 -5.24
C ASP A 28 -4.97 -5.54 -6.50
N LEU A 29 -5.13 -6.63 -7.23
CA LEU A 29 -5.90 -6.71 -8.48
C LEU A 29 -6.83 -7.92 -8.47
N ASP A 30 -8.09 -7.71 -8.85
CA ASP A 30 -9.06 -8.77 -9.06
C ASP A 30 -9.07 -9.16 -10.55
N LEU A 31 -8.70 -10.41 -10.85
CA LEU A 31 -8.56 -10.89 -12.23
C LEU A 31 -9.44 -12.12 -12.49
N CYS A 32 -10.17 -12.10 -13.60
CA CYS A 32 -10.87 -13.29 -14.11
C CYS A 32 -9.86 -14.32 -14.64
N GLU A 33 -10.31 -15.56 -14.86
CA GLU A 33 -9.44 -16.67 -15.30
C GLU A 33 -8.61 -16.33 -16.55
N THR A 34 -9.22 -15.67 -17.53
CA THR A 34 -8.56 -15.27 -18.77
C THR A 34 -7.40 -14.31 -18.53
N HIS A 35 -7.59 -13.31 -17.67
CA HIS A 35 -6.57 -12.30 -17.37
C HIS A 35 -5.52 -12.80 -16.36
N ALA A 36 -5.91 -13.70 -15.47
CA ALA A 36 -5.00 -14.34 -14.53
C ALA A 36 -4.09 -15.39 -15.17
N ALA A 37 -4.56 -16.07 -16.22
CA ALA A 37 -3.87 -17.23 -16.82
C ALA A 37 -2.40 -16.98 -17.19
N PRO A 38 -2.02 -15.86 -17.84
CA PRO A 38 -0.61 -15.61 -18.18
C PRO A 38 0.29 -15.48 -16.94
N ILE A 39 -0.22 -14.85 -15.88
CA ILE A 39 0.52 -14.66 -14.62
C ILE A 39 0.70 -15.99 -13.91
N GLU A 40 -0.37 -16.79 -13.81
CA GLU A 40 -0.33 -18.11 -13.19
C GLU A 40 0.62 -19.06 -13.92
N GLU A 41 0.69 -18.99 -15.24
CA GLU A 41 1.61 -19.78 -16.05
C GLU A 41 3.08 -19.38 -15.81
N LEU A 42 3.39 -18.09 -15.74
CA LEU A 42 4.75 -17.62 -15.38
C LEU A 42 5.15 -18.10 -13.97
N ILE A 43 4.24 -17.99 -13.00
CA ILE A 43 4.46 -18.49 -11.64
C ILE A 43 4.72 -20.00 -11.65
N ARG A 44 3.94 -20.76 -12.44
CA ARG A 44 4.10 -22.21 -12.58
C ARG A 44 5.46 -22.56 -13.17
N GLN A 45 5.90 -21.87 -14.22
CA GLN A 45 7.21 -22.09 -14.85
C GLN A 45 8.36 -21.89 -13.86
N VAL A 46 8.31 -20.82 -13.06
CA VAL A 46 9.33 -20.56 -12.02
C VAL A 46 9.30 -21.64 -10.93
N LYS A 47 8.11 -22.07 -10.49
CA LYS A 47 7.96 -23.15 -9.50
C LYS A 47 8.51 -24.49 -10.00
N VAL A 48 8.28 -24.83 -11.26
CA VAL A 48 8.73 -26.09 -11.87
C VAL A 48 10.24 -26.08 -12.12
N ALA A 49 10.83 -24.93 -12.46
CA ALA A 49 12.27 -24.78 -12.71
C ALA A 49 13.16 -24.86 -11.45
N GLY A 50 12.61 -25.20 -10.28
CA GLY A 50 13.39 -25.36 -9.05
C GLY A 50 13.79 -24.04 -8.38
N GLY A 51 13.24 -22.91 -8.82
CA GLY A 51 13.33 -21.65 -8.10
C GLY A 51 12.46 -21.69 -6.85
N VAL A 52 13.04 -22.07 -5.72
CA VAL A 52 12.39 -22.03 -4.40
C VAL A 52 12.01 -20.59 -4.08
N ILE A 53 10.81 -20.16 -4.46
CA ILE A 53 10.19 -18.98 -3.87
C ILE A 53 9.79 -19.42 -2.46
N GLN A 54 10.59 -19.04 -1.46
CA GLN A 54 10.24 -19.24 -0.06
C GLN A 54 8.89 -18.54 0.18
N GLU A 55 7.85 -19.32 0.46
CA GLU A 55 6.61 -18.83 1.06
C GLU A 55 6.96 -18.24 2.44
N LYS A 56 7.27 -16.95 2.49
CA LYS A 56 7.35 -16.20 3.73
C LYS A 56 6.13 -15.29 3.83
N GLY A 57 5.04 -15.85 4.34
CA GLY A 57 3.86 -15.05 4.68
C GLY A 57 2.58 -15.85 4.76
N GLU A 58 2.45 -16.67 5.79
CA GLU A 58 1.14 -17.17 6.24
C GLU A 58 0.21 -15.96 6.46
N PRO A 59 -0.93 -15.83 5.73
CA PRO A 59 -1.83 -14.71 5.93
C PRO A 59 -2.52 -14.89 7.28
N ARG A 60 -2.02 -14.20 8.32
CA ARG A 60 -2.76 -14.09 9.57
C ARG A 60 -4.10 -13.40 9.28
N PRO A 61 -5.24 -14.01 9.61
CA PRO A 61 -6.53 -13.37 9.44
C PRO A 61 -6.57 -12.15 10.35
N VAL A 62 -6.62 -10.95 9.74
CA VAL A 62 -6.82 -9.71 10.47
C VAL A 62 -8.26 -9.72 10.96
N ALA A 63 -8.47 -10.06 12.24
CA ALA A 63 -9.78 -10.04 12.86
C ALA A 63 -10.43 -8.65 12.67
N PRO A 64 -11.70 -8.56 12.21
CA PRO A 64 -12.37 -7.29 12.07
C PRO A 64 -12.58 -6.67 13.45
N LYS A 65 -11.91 -5.55 13.74
CA LYS A 65 -12.22 -4.73 14.93
C LYS A 65 -13.59 -4.11 14.74
N ARG A 66 -14.62 -4.83 15.16
CA ARG A 66 -15.93 -4.25 15.47
C ARG A 66 -15.83 -3.55 16.83
N GLY A 67 -16.26 -2.29 16.84
CA GLY A 67 -16.92 -1.70 18.00
C GLY A 67 -16.17 -0.55 18.66
N ALA A 68 -16.60 0.66 18.36
CA ALA A 68 -17.00 1.61 19.40
C ALA A 68 -17.87 2.69 18.77
N ALA A 69 -19.18 2.48 18.79
CA ALA A 69 -20.12 3.58 18.79
C ALA A 69 -19.87 4.42 20.06
N ARG A 70 -19.66 5.73 19.93
CA ARG A 70 -19.89 6.63 21.05
C ARG A 70 -20.52 7.94 20.59
N ARG A 71 -21.65 8.21 21.24
CA ARG A 71 -22.61 9.28 21.03
C ARG A 71 -22.02 10.66 21.39
N VAL A 72 -22.39 11.64 20.58
CA VAL A 72 -22.93 12.99 20.88
C VAL A 72 -22.64 13.66 22.24
N ALA A 73 -22.31 14.97 22.12
CA ALA A 73 -22.53 16.13 23.02
C ALA A 73 -21.50 16.54 24.09
N ALA A 74 -20.82 17.67 23.77
CA ALA A 74 -20.74 18.94 24.50
C ALA A 74 -20.28 19.01 25.98
N LYS A 75 -19.17 19.75 26.22
CA LYS A 75 -19.14 21.05 26.95
C LYS A 75 -17.71 21.58 27.20
N LYS A 76 -17.51 22.83 26.74
CA LYS A 76 -16.81 24.00 27.33
C LYS A 76 -15.47 23.88 28.09
N ALA A 77 -14.56 24.79 27.67
CA ALA A 77 -13.75 25.74 28.45
C ALA A 77 -12.25 25.46 28.74
N ALA A 78 -11.42 26.10 27.91
CA ALA A 78 -10.35 27.06 28.26
C ALA A 78 -9.05 26.54 28.96
N PRO A 79 -7.96 27.35 29.03
CA PRO A 79 -6.77 27.13 28.21
C PRO A 79 -5.49 26.91 29.04
N ALA A 80 -4.64 25.96 28.65
CA ALA A 80 -3.34 25.75 29.27
C ALA A 80 -2.20 25.90 28.27
N LYS A 81 -1.22 26.71 28.69
CA LYS A 81 -0.11 27.27 27.94
C LYS A 81 0.87 26.21 27.42
N ARG A 82 1.36 26.47 26.20
CA ARG A 82 2.73 26.28 25.68
C ARG A 82 3.54 25.11 26.27
N ALA A 83 3.62 24.03 25.51
CA ALA A 83 4.84 23.25 25.37
C ALA A 83 5.20 23.23 23.88
N ALA A 84 6.40 23.72 23.55
CA ALA A 84 6.90 23.86 22.20
C ALA A 84 6.89 22.49 21.49
N SER A 85 6.00 22.32 20.52
CA SER A 85 6.15 21.24 19.56
C SER A 85 7.38 21.57 18.73
N ARG A 86 8.45 20.80 18.97
CA ARG A 86 9.61 20.72 18.10
C ARG A 86 9.06 20.46 16.70
N ALA A 87 8.99 21.51 15.89
CA ALA A 87 8.49 21.47 14.54
C ALA A 87 9.20 20.31 13.84
N ARG A 88 8.46 19.26 13.51
CA ARG A 88 8.93 18.23 12.60
C ARG A 88 9.34 18.97 11.35
N ARG A 89 10.66 19.10 11.12
CA ARG A 89 11.20 19.74 9.94
C ARG A 89 10.62 19.01 8.74
N ALA A 90 9.65 19.64 8.08
CA ALA A 90 9.24 19.19 6.77
C ALA A 90 10.49 19.27 5.88
N PRO A 91 10.74 18.26 5.02
CA PRO A 91 11.80 18.37 4.03
C PRO A 91 11.53 19.61 3.18
N LYS A 92 12.53 20.49 3.08
CA LYS A 92 12.46 21.65 2.20
C LYS A 92 12.53 21.15 0.77
N ILE A 93 11.39 21.17 0.08
CA ILE A 93 11.34 20.93 -1.36
C ILE A 93 12.03 22.14 -2.01
N THR A 94 13.18 21.90 -2.62
CA THR A 94 13.98 22.90 -3.33
C THR A 94 13.87 22.64 -4.83
N THR A 95 13.98 23.69 -5.63
CA THR A 95 13.95 23.56 -7.09
C THR A 95 15.27 23.02 -7.63
N LEU A 96 15.26 22.48 -8.85
CA LEU A 96 16.47 21.93 -9.48
C LEU A 96 17.59 22.97 -9.59
N GLU A 97 17.25 24.24 -9.83
CA GLU A 97 18.21 25.34 -9.89
C GLU A 97 18.87 25.65 -8.52
N GLU A 98 18.11 25.59 -7.42
CA GLU A 98 18.65 25.75 -6.07
C GLU A 98 19.64 24.63 -5.69
N ILE A 99 19.39 23.40 -6.16
CA ILE A 99 20.24 22.24 -5.90
C ILE A 99 21.60 22.39 -6.61
N GLU A 100 21.61 22.90 -7.85
CA GLU A 100 22.87 23.14 -8.57
C GLU A 100 23.70 24.27 -7.95
N ALA A 101 23.05 25.34 -7.48
CA ALA A 101 23.74 26.44 -6.81
C ALA A 101 24.41 25.99 -5.49
N GLN A 102 23.74 25.16 -4.69
CA GLN A 102 24.33 24.61 -3.47
C GLN A 102 25.52 23.69 -3.72
N LYS A 103 25.48 22.90 -4.80
CA LYS A 103 26.62 22.05 -5.20
C LYS A 103 27.83 22.89 -5.57
N ARG A 104 27.64 24.00 -6.29
CA ARG A 104 28.73 24.93 -6.65
C ARG A 104 29.31 25.68 -5.45
N ALA A 105 28.52 25.91 -4.40
CA ALA A 105 28.99 26.59 -3.19
C ALA A 105 29.71 25.68 -2.18
N ARG A 106 29.72 24.36 -2.41
CA ARG A 106 30.32 23.35 -1.52
C ARG A 106 31.56 22.66 -2.10
N GLY A 107 31.95 23.01 -3.32
CA GLY A 107 33.24 22.66 -3.93
C GLY A 107 34.18 23.86 -3.90
#